data_AF-A0A947FLZ6-F1
#
_entry.id   AF-A0A947FLZ6-F1
#
_cell.length_a   1.000
_cell.length_b   1.000
_cell.length_c   1.000
_cell.angle_alpha   90.00
_cell.angle_beta   90.00
_cell.angle_gamma   90.00
#
_symmetry.space_group_name_H-M   'P 1'
#
loop_
_entity.id
_entity.type
_entity.pdbx_description
1 polymer ?
#
loop_
_entity_poly.entity_id
_entity_poly.type
_entity_poly.pdbx_seq_one_letter_code
_entity_poly.pdbx_strand_id
1 'polypeptide(L)'
;MWTVLVTATSVILGTGLCFWLIQKAREVNSPTWIFEQILCPIIRILVLLIVVSQVYPVIDASTTSIDFWRILIRQGQFNNLLNILFFAGLLLAFMPILSHPVFALPIQSLLTIALVFNWQYADSIDSFSLFPSFVTILKITVYMLFAYFVTRESSKYLSHRVDAALAISGSIRLISDAIHLVLQIPVMLVYCSFLK
;
A
#
# COMPACT_ATOMS: atom_id res chain seq x y z
N MET A 1 7.21 -1.81 -17.92
CA MET A 1 8.36 -1.03 -17.41
C MET A 1 7.94 0.37 -16.98
N TRP A 2 7.16 1.11 -17.79
CA TRP A 2 6.64 2.45 -17.44
C TRP A 2 5.81 2.48 -16.13
N THR A 3 4.90 1.53 -15.95
CA THR A 3 4.04 1.43 -14.74
C THR A 3 4.83 1.26 -13.44
N VAL A 4 5.93 0.51 -13.49
CA VAL A 4 6.84 0.30 -12.34
C VAL A 4 7.55 1.61 -11.96
N LEU A 5 7.91 2.41 -12.95
CA LEU A 5 8.61 3.68 -12.74
C LEU A 5 7.68 4.74 -12.15
N VAL A 6 6.45 4.83 -12.68
CA VAL A 6 5.40 5.74 -12.17
C VAL A 6 5.01 5.36 -10.74
N THR A 7 4.81 4.07 -10.46
CA THR A 7 4.48 3.60 -9.10
C THR A 7 5.62 3.82 -8.12
N ALA A 8 6.87 3.55 -8.51
CA ALA A 8 8.03 3.86 -7.68
C ALA A 8 8.11 5.37 -7.36
N THR A 9 7.84 6.22 -8.35
CA THR A 9 7.86 7.67 -8.18
C THR A 9 6.75 8.15 -7.26
N SER A 10 5.53 7.65 -7.41
CA SER A 10 4.40 8.01 -6.53
C SER A 10 4.63 7.55 -5.09
N VAL A 11 5.25 6.40 -4.89
CA VAL A 11 5.61 5.90 -3.56
C VAL A 11 6.68 6.80 -2.94
N ILE A 12 7.75 7.10 -3.66
CA ILE A 12 8.83 7.97 -3.17
C ILE A 12 8.29 9.35 -2.78
N LEU A 13 7.46 9.96 -3.64
CA LEU A 13 6.83 11.25 -3.36
C LEU A 13 5.89 11.20 -2.15
N GLY A 14 5.05 10.17 -2.06
CA GLY A 14 4.10 9.99 -0.96
C GLY A 14 4.81 9.79 0.39
N THR A 15 5.84 8.94 0.41
CA THR A 15 6.64 8.76 1.63
C THR A 15 7.44 10.01 1.95
N GLY A 16 8.07 10.66 0.97
CA GLY A 16 8.80 11.90 1.18
C GLY A 16 7.93 13.01 1.78
N LEU A 17 6.67 13.10 1.34
CA LEU A 17 5.69 14.04 1.88
C LEU A 17 5.32 13.72 3.34
N CYS A 18 5.08 12.44 3.69
CA CYS A 18 4.89 12.04 5.09
C CYS A 18 6.07 12.43 5.97
N PHE A 19 7.30 12.21 5.49
CA PHE A 19 8.50 12.56 6.23
C PHE A 19 8.60 14.06 6.49
N TRP A 20 8.42 14.85 5.44
CA TRP A 20 8.50 16.30 5.52
C TRP A 20 7.46 16.86 6.49
N LEU A 21 6.23 16.33 6.45
CA LEU A 21 5.17 16.70 7.39
C LEU A 21 5.51 16.30 8.83
N ILE A 22 6.08 15.12 9.07
CA ILE A 22 6.50 14.70 10.42
C ILE A 22 7.66 15.57 10.92
N GLN A 23 8.63 15.89 10.06
CA GLN A 23 9.76 16.74 10.41
C GLN A 23 9.27 18.15 10.78
N LYS A 24 8.34 18.72 10.00
CA LYS A 24 7.70 19.99 10.30
C LYS A 24 6.83 19.93 11.55
N ALA A 25 6.11 18.83 11.77
CA ALA A 25 5.29 18.64 12.97
C ALA A 25 6.14 18.52 14.25
N ARG A 26 7.36 17.96 14.17
CA ARG A 26 8.29 17.88 15.31
C ARG A 26 8.79 19.25 15.80
N GLU A 27 8.70 20.29 14.98
CA GLU A 27 8.99 21.66 15.40
C GLU A 27 7.90 22.23 16.33
N VAL A 28 6.74 21.56 16.46
CA VAL A 28 5.61 21.98 17.28
C VAL A 28 5.26 20.87 18.28
N ASN A 29 5.33 21.14 19.59
CA ASN A 29 5.24 20.11 20.64
C ASN A 29 3.89 19.37 20.79
N SER A 30 2.80 19.86 20.18
CA SER A 30 1.43 19.35 20.39
C SER A 30 0.81 18.53 19.24
N PRO A 31 1.04 18.83 17.94
CA PRO A 31 0.36 18.10 16.85
C PRO A 31 1.03 16.78 16.44
N THR A 32 2.22 16.43 16.94
CA THR A 32 2.96 15.22 16.51
C THR A 32 2.12 13.95 16.62
N TRP A 33 1.34 13.79 17.69
CA TRP A 33 0.45 12.65 17.89
C TRP A 33 -0.63 12.54 16.81
N ILE A 34 -1.29 13.65 16.46
CA ILE A 34 -2.35 13.68 15.43
C ILE A 34 -1.75 13.34 14.06
N PHE A 35 -0.57 13.88 13.75
CA PHE A 35 0.11 13.60 12.50
C PHE A 35 0.51 12.14 12.37
N GLU A 36 1.05 11.54 13.43
CA GLU A 36 1.48 10.14 13.41
C GLU A 36 0.30 9.17 13.38
N GLN A 37 -0.78 9.45 14.11
CA GLN A 37 -1.89 8.50 14.29
C GLN A 37 -3.03 8.67 13.30
N ILE A 38 -3.21 9.85 12.71
CA ILE A 38 -4.33 10.13 11.80
C ILE A 38 -3.81 10.45 10.40
N LEU A 39 -2.95 11.46 10.26
CA LEU A 39 -2.56 11.95 8.95
C LEU A 39 -1.68 10.93 8.18
N CYS A 40 -0.69 10.34 8.86
CA CYS A 40 0.23 9.39 8.24
C CYS A 40 -0.51 8.12 7.72
N PRO A 41 -1.42 7.49 8.49
CA PRO A 41 -2.26 6.41 7.96
C PRO A 41 -3.12 6.81 6.77
N ILE A 42 -3.72 8.01 6.78
CA ILE A 42 -4.53 8.50 5.66
C ILE A 42 -3.67 8.67 4.40
N ILE A 43 -2.51 9.33 4.51
CA ILE A 43 -1.60 9.50 3.38
C ILE A 43 -1.15 8.14 2.87
N ARG A 44 -0.84 7.19 3.75
CA ARG A 44 -0.46 5.83 3.38
C ARG A 44 -1.55 5.11 2.60
N ILE A 45 -2.81 5.22 3.04
CA ILE A 45 -3.96 4.66 2.31
C ILE A 45 -4.10 5.34 0.95
N LEU A 46 -3.98 6.67 0.86
CA LEU A 46 -4.04 7.40 -0.42
C LEU A 46 -2.93 6.96 -1.39
N VAL A 47 -1.69 6.82 -0.91
CA VAL A 47 -0.58 6.31 -1.71
C VAL A 47 -0.88 4.89 -2.18
N LEU A 48 -1.40 4.03 -1.30
CA LEU A 48 -1.81 2.67 -1.64
C LEU A 48 -2.91 2.67 -2.71
N LEU A 49 -3.92 3.54 -2.61
CA LEU A 49 -4.97 3.68 -3.64
C LEU A 49 -4.39 4.12 -4.98
N ILE A 50 -3.44 5.06 -4.99
CA ILE A 50 -2.74 5.47 -6.20
C ILE A 50 -1.99 4.28 -6.79
N VAL A 51 -1.23 3.54 -6.00
CA VAL A 51 -0.51 2.35 -6.46
C VAL A 51 -1.48 1.29 -7.03
N VAL A 52 -2.57 1.00 -6.32
CA VAL A 52 -3.61 0.07 -6.80
C VAL A 52 -4.21 0.56 -8.12
N SER A 53 -4.53 1.84 -8.26
CA SER A 53 -5.08 2.41 -9.49
C SER A 53 -4.15 2.23 -10.70
N GLN A 54 -2.84 2.25 -10.48
CA GLN A 54 -1.84 2.02 -11.53
C GLN A 54 -1.67 0.54 -11.88
N VAL A 55 -1.91 -0.35 -10.92
CA VAL A 55 -1.88 -1.82 -11.12
C VAL A 55 -3.19 -2.32 -11.75
N TYR A 56 -4.31 -1.65 -11.50
CA TYR A 56 -5.64 -1.99 -11.99
C TYR A 56 -5.73 -2.32 -13.49
N PRO A 57 -5.20 -1.51 -14.44
CA PRO A 57 -5.28 -1.81 -15.87
C PRO A 57 -4.51 -3.07 -16.31
N VAL A 58 -3.65 -3.64 -15.44
CA VAL A 58 -2.98 -4.92 -15.72
C VAL A 58 -3.97 -6.09 -15.65
N ILE A 59 -5.10 -5.92 -14.94
CA ILE A 59 -6.07 -6.96 -14.65
C ILE A 59 -7.05 -7.15 -15.79
N ASP A 60 -7.46 -6.08 -16.44
CA ASP A 60 -8.32 -6.14 -17.61
C ASP A 60 -7.84 -5.07 -18.61
N ALA A 61 -7.43 -5.53 -19.80
CA ALA A 61 -6.88 -4.66 -20.84
C ALA A 61 -7.91 -3.65 -21.37
N SER A 62 -9.20 -3.88 -21.12
CA SER A 62 -10.27 -2.94 -21.45
C SER A 62 -10.48 -1.85 -20.39
N THR A 63 -9.90 -2.02 -19.20
CA THR A 63 -10.06 -1.09 -18.08
C THR A 63 -8.92 -0.10 -17.98
N THR A 64 -9.25 1.13 -17.61
CA THR A 64 -8.29 2.20 -17.37
C THR A 64 -8.14 2.50 -15.88
N SER A 65 -7.05 3.16 -15.49
CA SER A 65 -6.88 3.68 -14.13
C SER A 65 -7.97 4.69 -13.75
N ILE A 66 -8.62 5.34 -14.72
CA ILE A 66 -9.73 6.27 -14.50
C ILE A 66 -10.99 5.50 -14.06
N ASP A 67 -11.22 4.31 -14.62
CA ASP A 67 -12.37 3.49 -14.26
C ASP A 67 -12.30 3.04 -12.79
N PHE A 68 -11.11 2.74 -12.29
CA PHE A 68 -10.88 2.49 -10.86
C PHE A 68 -11.39 3.65 -9.99
N TRP A 69 -10.98 4.87 -10.29
CA TRP A 69 -11.43 6.06 -9.56
C TRP A 69 -12.93 6.34 -9.74
N ARG A 70 -13.48 6.03 -10.92
CA ARG A 70 -14.92 6.16 -11.18
C ARG A 70 -15.74 5.21 -10.30
N ILE A 71 -15.29 3.96 -10.13
CA ILE A 71 -15.91 2.98 -9.23
C ILE A 71 -15.88 3.52 -7.80
N LEU A 72 -14.70 3.93 -7.33
CA LEU A 72 -14.52 4.48 -5.98
C LEU A 72 -15.43 5.67 -5.66
N ILE A 73 -15.64 6.58 -6.61
CA ILE A 73 -16.47 7.77 -6.38
C ILE A 73 -17.97 7.43 -6.46
N ARG A 74 -18.33 6.28 -7.05
CA ARG A 74 -19.72 5.84 -7.16
C ARG A 74 -20.30 5.51 -5.79
N GLN A 75 -21.47 6.07 -5.47
CA GLN A 75 -22.28 5.71 -4.30
C GLN A 75 -21.52 5.67 -2.96
N GLY A 76 -20.56 6.58 -2.73
CA GLY A 76 -19.84 6.68 -1.46
C GLY A 76 -18.87 5.53 -1.18
N GLN A 77 -18.53 4.71 -2.18
CA GLN A 77 -17.61 3.57 -2.06
C GLN A 77 -16.23 4.00 -1.55
N PHE A 78 -15.75 5.20 -1.89
CA PHE A 78 -14.50 5.77 -1.37
C PHE A 78 -14.50 5.86 0.15
N ASN A 79 -15.59 6.38 0.74
CA ASN A 79 -15.69 6.51 2.20
C ASN A 79 -15.78 5.13 2.85
N ASN A 80 -16.56 4.21 2.27
CA ASN A 80 -16.63 2.83 2.74
C ASN A 80 -15.26 2.14 2.68
N LEU A 81 -14.51 2.33 1.59
CA LEU A 81 -13.19 1.76 1.44
C LEU A 81 -12.22 2.30 2.49
N LEU A 82 -12.20 3.63 2.70
CA LEU A 82 -11.36 4.25 3.72
C LEU A 82 -11.69 3.69 5.10
N ASN A 83 -12.97 3.60 5.46
CA ASN A 83 -13.40 3.06 6.75
C ASN A 83 -13.01 1.58 6.91
N ILE A 84 -13.19 0.76 5.87
CA ILE A 84 -12.80 -0.65 5.90
C ILE A 84 -11.28 -0.79 6.02
N LEU A 85 -10.50 -0.05 5.24
CA LEU A 85 -9.03 -0.11 5.29
C LEU A 85 -8.48 0.39 6.62
N PHE A 86 -9.08 1.44 7.17
CA PHE A 86 -8.75 1.96 8.49
C PHE A 86 -9.04 0.92 9.58
N PHE A 87 -10.25 0.34 9.57
CA PHE A 87 -10.63 -0.70 10.55
C PHE A 87 -9.80 -1.98 10.39
N ALA A 88 -9.52 -2.41 9.16
CA ALA A 88 -8.63 -3.53 8.87
C ALA A 88 -7.21 -3.24 9.36
N GLY A 89 -6.70 -2.03 9.17
CA GLY A 89 -5.40 -1.60 9.70
C GLY A 89 -5.36 -1.66 11.22
N LEU A 90 -6.44 -1.23 11.88
CA LEU A 90 -6.58 -1.29 13.33
C LEU A 90 -6.65 -2.74 13.84
N LEU A 91 -7.42 -3.60 13.18
CA LEU A 91 -7.44 -5.05 13.47
C LEU A 91 -6.07 -5.71 13.32
N LEU A 92 -5.34 -5.37 12.26
CA LEU A 92 -3.99 -5.88 12.01
C LEU A 92 -3.01 -5.42 13.11
N ALA A 93 -3.18 -4.21 13.64
CA ALA A 93 -2.35 -3.72 14.74
C ALA A 93 -2.53 -4.53 16.04
N PHE A 94 -3.73 -5.09 16.27
CA PHE A 94 -3.98 -6.01 17.40
C PHE A 94 -3.39 -7.41 17.21
N MET A 95 -2.97 -7.78 15.99
CA MET A 95 -2.35 -9.06 15.70
C MET A 95 -0.82 -8.92 15.67
N PRO A 96 -0.08 -9.35 16.72
CA PRO A 96 1.34 -9.02 16.87
C PRO A 96 2.25 -9.51 15.74
N ILE A 97 1.86 -10.57 15.02
CA ILE A 97 2.61 -11.08 13.87
C ILE A 97 2.30 -10.28 12.60
N LEU A 98 1.05 -9.83 12.43
CA LEU A 98 0.59 -9.14 11.22
C LEU A 98 0.67 -7.60 11.32
N SER A 99 0.95 -7.07 12.50
CA SER A 99 1.14 -5.64 12.73
C SER A 99 2.38 -5.07 12.03
N HIS A 100 3.33 -5.93 11.64
CA HIS A 100 4.52 -5.50 10.92
C HIS A 100 4.12 -4.90 9.55
N PRO A 101 4.65 -3.72 9.17
CA PRO A 101 4.35 -3.04 7.90
C PRO A 101 4.40 -3.93 6.66
N VAL A 102 5.35 -4.86 6.65
CA VAL A 102 5.57 -5.88 5.61
C VAL A 102 4.34 -6.73 5.31
N PHE A 103 3.53 -7.03 6.32
CA PHE A 103 2.35 -7.89 6.16
C PHE A 103 1.09 -7.04 6.08
N ALA A 104 0.97 -6.04 6.95
CA ALA A 104 -0.21 -5.20 7.03
C ALA A 104 -0.51 -4.49 5.70
N LEU A 105 0.52 -3.93 5.05
CA LEU A 105 0.35 -3.20 3.80
C LEU A 105 -0.13 -4.11 2.66
N PRO A 106 0.56 -5.22 2.32
CA PRO A 106 0.07 -6.15 1.31
C PRO A 106 -1.35 -6.60 1.57
N ILE A 107 -1.69 -7.00 2.80
CA ILE A 107 -3.05 -7.40 3.15
C ILE A 107 -4.06 -6.29 2.85
N GLN A 108 -3.76 -5.04 3.22
CA GLN A 108 -4.59 -3.88 2.89
C GLN A 108 -4.74 -3.66 1.37
N SER A 109 -3.68 -3.86 0.57
CA SER A 109 -3.83 -3.75 -0.89
C SER A 109 -4.64 -4.87 -1.50
N LEU A 110 -4.49 -6.09 -1.01
CA LEU A 110 -5.25 -7.25 -1.48
C LEU A 110 -6.73 -7.02 -1.18
N LEU A 111 -7.04 -6.56 0.04
CA LEU A 111 -8.39 -6.18 0.44
C LEU A 111 -8.95 -5.05 -0.45
N THR A 112 -8.13 -4.05 -0.76
CA THR A 112 -8.53 -2.95 -1.65
C THR A 112 -8.91 -3.45 -3.03
N ILE A 113 -8.04 -4.27 -3.65
CA ILE A 113 -8.29 -4.86 -4.95
C ILE A 113 -9.55 -5.72 -4.90
N ALA A 114 -9.66 -6.59 -3.90
CA ALA A 114 -10.80 -7.48 -3.71
C ALA A 114 -12.13 -6.70 -3.63
N LEU A 115 -12.18 -5.63 -2.84
CA LEU A 115 -13.38 -4.81 -2.68
C LEU A 115 -13.76 -4.07 -3.96
N VAL A 116 -12.78 -3.48 -4.65
CA VAL A 116 -13.03 -2.77 -5.91
C VAL A 116 -13.52 -3.73 -6.99
N PHE A 117 -12.93 -4.92 -7.08
CA PHE A 117 -13.41 -5.98 -7.99
C PHE A 117 -14.81 -6.44 -7.64
N ASN A 118 -15.07 -6.66 -6.35
CA ASN A 118 -16.39 -7.01 -5.88
C ASN A 118 -17.42 -5.95 -6.29
N TRP A 119 -17.13 -4.66 -6.15
CA TRP A 119 -18.05 -3.60 -6.57
C TRP A 119 -18.21 -3.48 -8.09
N GLN A 120 -17.17 -3.80 -8.86
CA GLN A 120 -17.23 -3.76 -10.32
C GLN A 120 -18.06 -4.91 -10.90
N TYR A 121 -17.97 -6.10 -10.31
CA TYR A 121 -18.55 -7.33 -10.87
C TYR A 121 -19.67 -7.94 -10.02
N ALA A 122 -20.08 -7.30 -8.92
CA ALA A 122 -21.14 -7.77 -8.02
C ALA A 122 -22.44 -8.13 -8.75
N ASP A 123 -22.81 -7.36 -9.77
CA ASP A 123 -24.06 -7.56 -10.52
C ASP A 123 -23.92 -8.56 -11.68
N SER A 124 -22.70 -9.02 -11.99
CA SER A 124 -22.37 -9.64 -13.28
C SER A 124 -21.96 -11.12 -13.20
N ILE A 125 -21.54 -11.64 -12.04
CA ILE A 125 -20.90 -12.97 -11.97
C ILE A 125 -21.27 -13.72 -10.67
N ASP A 126 -22.05 -14.80 -10.78
CA ASP A 126 -22.40 -15.73 -9.68
C ASP A 126 -21.23 -16.62 -9.19
N SER A 127 -20.03 -16.50 -9.79
CA SER A 127 -18.89 -17.40 -9.55
C SER A 127 -17.55 -16.70 -9.30
N PHE A 128 -17.56 -15.46 -8.80
CA PHE A 128 -16.31 -14.76 -8.46
C PHE A 128 -15.83 -15.14 -7.04
N SER A 129 -14.75 -15.92 -6.95
CA SER A 129 -14.11 -16.24 -5.66
C SER A 129 -13.10 -15.15 -5.29
N LEU A 130 -13.42 -14.35 -4.28
CA LEU A 130 -12.50 -13.37 -3.70
C LEU A 130 -11.31 -14.03 -2.98
N PHE A 131 -11.48 -15.29 -2.57
CA PHE A 131 -10.46 -16.04 -1.87
C PHE A 131 -9.47 -16.68 -2.85
N PRO A 132 -8.18 -16.34 -2.74
CA PRO A 132 -7.15 -16.91 -3.59
C PRO A 132 -6.96 -18.41 -3.35
N SER A 133 -6.59 -19.14 -4.41
CA SER A 133 -6.17 -20.53 -4.29
C SER A 133 -4.99 -20.69 -3.32
N PHE A 134 -4.83 -21.87 -2.72
CA PHE A 134 -3.69 -22.16 -1.83
C PHE A 134 -2.33 -21.90 -2.50
N VAL A 135 -2.21 -22.19 -3.80
CA VAL A 135 -0.99 -21.93 -4.58
C VAL A 135 -0.71 -20.42 -4.67
N THR A 136 -1.73 -19.61 -4.87
CA THR A 136 -1.62 -18.15 -4.90
C THR A 136 -1.22 -17.60 -3.53
N ILE A 137 -1.82 -18.12 -2.45
CA ILE A 137 -1.45 -17.76 -1.07
C ILE A 137 0.04 -18.05 -0.82
N LEU A 138 0.51 -19.24 -1.18
CA LEU A 138 1.91 -19.62 -1.02
C LEU A 138 2.85 -18.66 -1.78
N LYS A 139 2.51 -18.31 -3.03
CA LYS A 139 3.28 -17.33 -3.81
C LYS A 139 3.32 -15.96 -3.11
N ILE A 140 2.17 -15.47 -2.65
CA ILE A 140 2.06 -14.21 -1.91
C ILE A 140 2.96 -14.24 -0.67
N THR A 141 2.91 -15.33 0.13
CA THR A 141 3.75 -15.49 1.32
C THR A 141 5.24 -15.48 0.98
N VAL A 142 5.66 -16.17 -0.09
CA VAL A 142 7.07 -16.16 -0.55
C VAL A 142 7.50 -14.76 -0.95
N TYR A 143 6.68 -14.02 -1.69
CA TYR A 143 6.98 -12.64 -2.07
C TYR A 143 7.04 -11.71 -0.85
N MET A 144 6.15 -11.87 0.14
CA MET A 144 6.18 -11.11 1.39
C MET A 144 7.47 -11.37 2.18
N LEU A 145 7.90 -12.64 2.28
CA LEU A 145 9.16 -13.01 2.92
C LEU A 145 10.37 -12.42 2.17
N PHE A 146 10.37 -12.51 0.85
CA PHE A 146 11.41 -11.89 0.03
C PHE A 146 11.45 -10.37 0.25
N ALA A 147 10.29 -9.71 0.25
CA ALA A 147 10.18 -8.29 0.51
C ALA A 147 10.70 -7.91 1.90
N TYR A 148 10.42 -8.74 2.93
CA TYR A 148 10.96 -8.55 4.27
C TYR A 148 12.49 -8.50 4.26
N PHE A 149 13.14 -9.50 3.65
CA PHE A 149 14.60 -9.58 3.60
C PHE A 149 15.22 -8.43 2.80
N VAL A 150 14.67 -8.13 1.62
CA VAL A 150 15.18 -7.05 0.77
C VAL A 150 15.05 -5.70 1.48
N THR A 151 13.92 -5.41 2.13
CA THR A 151 13.79 -4.16 2.86
C THR A 151 14.72 -4.08 4.05
N ARG A 152 14.89 -5.16 4.81
CA ARG A 152 15.76 -5.17 6.00
C ARG A 152 17.21 -4.79 5.65
N GLU A 153 17.73 -5.31 4.54
CA GLU A 153 19.10 -5.01 4.12
C GLU A 153 19.19 -3.67 3.38
N SER A 154 18.26 -3.40 2.45
CA SER A 154 18.28 -2.17 1.65
C SER A 154 18.05 -0.91 2.49
N SER A 155 17.16 -0.99 3.50
CA SER A 155 16.83 0.16 4.36
C SER A 155 18.04 0.66 5.15
N LYS A 156 18.86 -0.25 5.71
CA LYS A 156 20.09 0.12 6.42
C LYS A 156 21.06 0.85 5.49
N TYR A 157 21.30 0.28 4.31
CA TYR A 157 22.25 0.82 3.36
C TYR A 157 21.81 2.19 2.80
N LEU A 158 20.54 2.31 2.38
CA LEU A 158 20.00 3.57 1.88
C LEU A 158 19.91 4.63 2.98
N SER A 159 19.51 4.25 4.19
CA SER A 159 19.35 5.20 5.29
C SER A 159 20.68 5.87 5.66
N HIS A 160 21.78 5.12 5.74
CA HIS A 160 23.09 5.72 5.99
C HIS A 160 23.48 6.73 4.91
N ARG A 161 23.16 6.47 3.63
CA ARG A 161 23.45 7.40 2.54
C ARG A 161 22.57 8.64 2.58
N VAL A 162 21.28 8.49 2.87
CA VAL A 162 20.32 9.60 2.93
C VAL A 162 20.58 10.46 4.17
N ASP A 163 20.83 9.87 5.33
CA ASP A 163 21.16 10.59 6.56
C ASP A 163 22.47 11.39 6.38
N ALA A 164 23.47 10.81 5.71
CA ALA A 164 24.72 11.51 5.40
C ALA A 164 24.55 12.66 4.38
N ALA A 165 23.66 12.50 3.39
CA ALA A 165 23.44 13.50 2.35
C ALA A 165 22.55 14.67 2.80
N LEU A 166 21.54 14.40 3.64
CA LEU A 166 20.55 15.40 4.06
C LEU A 166 20.77 15.94 5.47
N ALA A 167 21.74 15.40 6.21
CA ALA A 167 22.01 15.73 7.62
C ALA A 167 20.76 15.59 8.52
N ILE A 168 19.88 14.63 8.21
CA ILE A 168 18.67 14.34 8.99
C ILE A 168 18.86 13.03 9.74
N SER A 169 18.43 12.96 10.99
CA SER A 169 18.46 11.73 11.80
C SER A 169 17.11 11.01 11.72
N GLY A 170 17.11 9.72 11.34
CA GLY A 170 15.94 8.84 11.44
C GLY A 170 15.20 8.58 10.12
N SER A 171 15.87 8.70 8.97
CA SER A 171 15.26 8.35 7.67
C SER A 171 14.98 6.85 7.50
N ILE A 172 15.56 5.99 8.35
CA ILE A 172 15.48 4.53 8.21
C ILE A 172 14.05 4.01 8.16
N ARG A 173 13.16 4.56 9.00
CA ARG A 173 11.75 4.15 9.04
C ARG A 173 11.04 4.52 7.74
N LEU A 174 11.34 5.70 7.22
CA LEU A 174 10.76 6.20 5.99
C LEU A 174 11.18 5.40 4.77
N ILE A 175 12.48 5.16 4.65
CA ILE A 175 13.07 4.40 3.55
C ILE A 175 12.56 2.97 3.60
N SER A 176 12.44 2.39 4.80
CA SER A 176 11.81 1.07 4.97
C SER A 176 10.37 1.06 4.47
N ASP A 177 9.54 2.03 4.86
CA ASP A 177 8.15 2.13 4.44
C ASP A 177 8.01 2.32 2.92
N ALA A 178 8.87 3.16 2.32
CA ALA A 178 8.90 3.38 0.87
C ALA A 178 9.28 2.10 0.11
N ILE A 179 10.32 1.40 0.57
CA ILE A 179 10.75 0.15 -0.04
C ILE A 179 9.66 -0.92 0.10
N HIS A 180 8.98 -1.00 1.25
CA HIS A 180 7.85 -1.92 1.44
C HIS A 180 6.72 -1.66 0.44
N LEU A 181 6.33 -0.39 0.25
CA LEU A 181 5.30 0.00 -0.71
C LEU A 181 5.66 -0.37 -2.16
N VAL A 182 6.94 -0.24 -2.55
CA VAL A 182 7.39 -0.66 -3.89
C VAL A 182 7.40 -2.19 -4.01
N LEU A 183 7.94 -2.90 -3.01
CA LEU A 183 8.03 -4.36 -3.01
C LEU A 183 6.68 -5.07 -2.88
N GLN A 184 5.62 -4.32 -2.58
CA GLN A 184 4.25 -4.81 -2.55
C GLN A 184 3.64 -4.94 -3.96
N ILE A 185 4.17 -4.22 -4.97
CA ILE A 185 3.65 -4.28 -6.35
C ILE A 185 3.67 -5.72 -6.90
N PRO A 186 4.76 -6.51 -6.79
CA PRO A 186 4.75 -7.93 -7.18
C PRO A 186 3.66 -8.75 -6.47
N VAL A 187 3.42 -8.51 -5.18
CA VAL A 187 2.37 -9.23 -4.42
C VAL A 187 0.99 -8.93 -4.99
N MET A 188 0.73 -7.65 -5.28
CA MET A 188 -0.53 -7.22 -5.90
C MET A 188 -0.70 -7.85 -7.28
N LEU A 189 0.35 -7.86 -8.11
CA LEU A 189 0.31 -8.48 -9.44
C LEU A 189 0.00 -9.99 -9.38
N VAL A 190 0.55 -10.71 -8.40
CA VAL A 190 0.24 -12.14 -8.20
C VAL A 190 -1.23 -12.33 -7.84
N TYR A 191 -1.78 -11.50 -6.96
CA TYR A 191 -3.19 -11.58 -6.61
C TYR A 191 -4.11 -11.21 -7.76
N CYS A 192 -3.78 -10.15 -8.48
CA CYS A 192 -4.45 -9.76 -9.72
C CYS A 192 -4.47 -10.88 -10.76
N SER A 193 -3.39 -11.65 -10.89
CA SER A 193 -3.33 -12.79 -11.81
C SER A 193 -4.25 -13.94 -11.43
N PHE A 194 -4.68 -14.01 -10.17
CA PHE A 194 -5.67 -14.98 -9.70
C PHE A 194 -7.11 -14.51 -9.95
N LEU A 195 -7.36 -13.20 -9.98
CA LEU A 195 -8.70 -12.65 -10.22
C LEU A 195 -9.11 -12.63 -11.70
N LYS A 196 -8.16 -12.92 -12.62
CA LYS A 196 -8.43 -13.18 -14.04
C LYS A 196 -8.92 -14.61 -14.23
#